data_AF-A0AAV1LU61-F1
#
_entry.id   AF-A0AAV1LU61-F1
#
_cell.length_a   1.000
_cell.length_b   1.000
_cell.length_c   1.000
_cell.angle_alpha   90.00
_cell.angle_beta   90.00
_cell.angle_gamma   90.00
#
_symmetry.space_group_name_H-M   'P 1'
#
loop_
_entity.id
_entity.type
_entity.pdbx_description
1 polymer ?
#
loop_
_entity_poly.entity_id
_entity_poly.type
_entity_poly.pdbx_seq_one_letter_code
_entity_poly.pdbx_strand_id
1 'polypeptide(L)'
;MILKVKEFCEAEQKNQGVLIPLNNVRKRVAAITGVSEKTITRITKEGITAASTSKKIVTPGKSRPHPKKFDLDGFDLCAIRQKIHSFYVVHKELPTLAKLRAALREDINFQGNITTLHRILNRIEAFESITAEDWTAQCTHVEHLEEEYLKNDGLMDEEMDRIIISTASDTETESDSVSIHSSDSDVPMAADHNYSIKL
;
A
#
# COMPACT_ATOMS: atom_id res chain seq x y z
N MET A 1 -31.79 18.79 -12.32
CA MET A 1 -32.64 18.16 -13.36
C MET A 1 -34.08 18.64 -13.26
N ILE A 2 -34.75 18.48 -12.11
CA ILE A 2 -36.14 18.89 -11.90
C ILE A 2 -36.37 20.39 -12.19
N LEU A 3 -35.46 21.27 -11.75
CA LEU A 3 -35.55 22.71 -12.01
C LEU A 3 -35.55 23.06 -13.52
N LYS A 4 -34.67 22.42 -14.31
CA LYS A 4 -34.62 22.60 -15.77
C LYS A 4 -35.91 22.17 -16.46
N VAL A 5 -36.52 21.09 -15.97
CA VAL A 5 -37.82 20.64 -16.49
C VAL A 5 -38.90 21.68 -16.21
N LYS A 6 -38.93 22.22 -14.98
CA LYS A 6 -39.87 23.27 -14.59
C LYS A 6 -39.70 24.53 -15.45
N GLU A 7 -38.48 25.00 -15.63
CA GLU A 7 -38.15 26.17 -16.46
C GLU A 7 -38.63 26.00 -17.92
N PHE A 8 -38.42 24.82 -18.50
CA PHE A 8 -38.88 24.53 -19.86
C PHE A 8 -40.41 24.57 -19.97
N CYS A 9 -41.13 24.00 -19.00
CA CYS A 9 -42.59 24.02 -18.98
C CYS A 9 -43.16 25.44 -18.75
N GLU A 10 -42.54 26.25 -17.89
CA GLU A 10 -42.92 27.66 -17.71
C GLU A 10 -42.67 28.49 -18.97
N ALA A 11 -41.61 28.19 -19.74
CA ALA A 11 -41.35 28.82 -21.02
C ALA A 11 -42.42 28.47 -22.07
N GLU A 12 -42.89 27.22 -22.13
CA GLU A 12 -44.03 26.84 -23.00
C GLU A 12 -45.32 27.54 -22.57
N GLN A 13 -45.55 27.71 -21.27
CA GLN A 13 -46.72 28.42 -20.74
C GLN A 13 -46.73 29.90 -21.14
N LYS A 14 -45.59 30.60 -21.01
CA LYS A 14 -45.46 32.02 -21.39
C LYS A 14 -45.66 32.25 -22.88
N ASN A 15 -45.21 31.32 -23.71
CA ASN A 15 -45.34 31.41 -25.17
C ASN A 15 -46.72 30.95 -25.69
N GLN A 16 -47.63 30.54 -24.80
CA GLN A 16 -48.95 29.98 -25.15
C GLN A 16 -48.89 28.91 -26.25
N GLY A 17 -47.82 28.11 -26.24
CA GLY A 17 -47.51 27.23 -27.36
C GLY A 17 -46.33 26.31 -27.10
N VAL A 18 -46.23 25.29 -27.95
CA VAL A 18 -45.19 24.27 -27.86
C VAL A 18 -43.89 24.81 -28.48
N LEU A 19 -42.79 24.83 -27.72
CA LEU A 19 -41.52 25.40 -28.20
C LEU A 19 -40.82 24.47 -29.21
N ILE A 20 -40.96 23.16 -29.01
CA ILE A 20 -40.38 22.13 -29.86
C ILE A 20 -41.50 21.16 -30.26
N PRO A 21 -41.71 20.86 -31.56
CA PRO A 21 -42.80 19.98 -32.01
C PRO A 21 -42.87 18.65 -31.25
N LEU A 22 -44.08 18.22 -30.89
CA LEU A 22 -44.32 16.99 -30.12
C LEU A 22 -43.78 15.73 -30.81
N ASN A 23 -43.75 15.72 -32.14
CA ASN A 23 -43.18 14.63 -32.93
C ASN A 23 -41.67 14.44 -32.65
N ASN A 24 -40.96 15.51 -32.33
CA ASN A 24 -39.52 15.48 -32.06
C ASN A 24 -39.21 15.17 -30.59
N VAL A 25 -39.66 14.00 -30.11
CA VAL A 25 -39.53 13.56 -28.71
C VAL A 25 -38.10 13.67 -28.19
N ARG A 26 -37.11 13.24 -28.99
CA ARG A 26 -35.68 13.27 -28.60
C ARG A 26 -35.17 14.69 -28.33
N LYS A 27 -35.50 15.64 -29.20
CA LYS A 27 -35.12 17.05 -29.07
C LYS A 27 -35.78 17.69 -27.85
N ARG A 28 -37.06 17.37 -27.61
CA ARG A 28 -37.80 17.82 -26.41
C ARG A 28 -37.14 17.31 -25.13
N VAL A 29 -36.91 16.01 -25.02
CA VAL A 29 -36.28 15.41 -23.84
C VAL A 29 -34.89 15.99 -23.60
N ALA A 30 -34.12 16.23 -24.66
CA ALA A 30 -32.80 16.86 -24.57
C ALA A 30 -32.87 18.27 -23.98
N ALA A 31 -33.79 19.11 -24.48
CA ALA A 31 -34.00 20.46 -23.98
C ALA A 31 -34.50 20.48 -22.53
N ILE A 32 -35.45 19.61 -22.19
CA ILE A 32 -36.06 19.51 -20.85
C ILE A 32 -35.05 19.03 -19.80
N THR A 33 -34.31 17.95 -20.10
CA THR A 33 -33.41 17.31 -19.13
C THR A 33 -32.00 17.90 -19.14
N GLY A 34 -31.64 18.65 -20.20
CA GLY A 34 -30.30 19.19 -20.42
C GLY A 34 -29.26 18.11 -20.78
N VAL A 35 -29.71 16.97 -21.31
CA VAL A 35 -28.87 15.82 -21.68
C VAL A 35 -28.77 15.74 -23.22
N SER A 36 -27.63 15.30 -23.74
CA SER A 36 -27.46 15.21 -25.20
C SER A 36 -28.42 14.21 -25.86
N GLU A 37 -28.83 14.49 -27.10
CA GLU A 37 -29.65 13.56 -27.90
C GLU A 37 -29.00 12.18 -28.05
N LYS A 38 -27.65 12.13 -28.13
CA LYS A 38 -26.90 10.87 -28.22
C LYS A 38 -27.07 10.03 -26.94
N THR A 39 -26.99 10.68 -25.78
CA THR A 39 -27.18 10.03 -24.49
C THR A 39 -28.60 9.50 -24.33
N ILE A 40 -29.61 10.26 -24.75
CA ILE A 40 -31.01 9.80 -24.73
C ILE A 40 -31.17 8.56 -25.60
N THR A 41 -30.66 8.57 -26.84
CA THR A 41 -30.70 7.39 -27.73
C THR A 41 -30.00 6.18 -27.11
N ARG A 42 -28.84 6.38 -26.46
CA ARG A 42 -28.12 5.32 -25.77
C ARG A 42 -28.97 4.72 -24.64
N ILE A 43 -29.55 5.56 -23.77
CA ILE A 43 -30.39 5.13 -22.65
C ILE A 43 -31.66 4.42 -23.13
N THR A 44 -32.32 4.92 -24.18
CA THR A 44 -33.51 4.26 -24.74
C THR A 44 -33.19 2.87 -25.26
N LYS A 45 -32.06 2.72 -25.97
CA LYS A 45 -31.60 1.40 -26.45
C LYS A 45 -31.29 0.46 -25.29
N GLU A 46 -30.50 0.93 -24.32
CA GLU A 46 -30.18 0.16 -23.11
C GLU A 46 -31.44 -0.26 -22.35
N GLY A 47 -32.45 0.61 -22.25
CA GLY A 47 -33.73 0.31 -21.62
C GLY A 47 -34.57 -0.73 -22.36
N ILE A 48 -34.60 -0.68 -23.69
CA ILE A 48 -35.28 -1.70 -24.51
C ILE A 48 -34.60 -3.05 -24.33
N THR A 49 -33.27 -3.09 -24.43
CA THR A 49 -32.50 -4.33 -24.23
C THR A 49 -32.68 -4.87 -22.81
N ALA A 50 -32.61 -4.01 -21.79
CA ALA A 50 -32.87 -4.35 -20.39
C ALA A 50 -34.25 -4.97 -20.18
N ALA A 51 -35.30 -4.37 -20.75
CA ALA A 51 -36.67 -4.88 -20.67
C ALA A 51 -36.82 -6.25 -21.37
N SER A 52 -36.21 -6.44 -22.54
CA SER A 52 -36.25 -7.71 -23.27
C SER A 52 -35.49 -8.84 -22.57
N THR A 53 -34.41 -8.53 -21.86
CA THR A 53 -33.53 -9.52 -21.21
C THR A 53 -33.80 -9.64 -19.70
N SER A 54 -34.81 -8.96 -19.17
CA SER A 54 -35.08 -8.85 -17.71
C SER A 54 -33.86 -8.43 -16.88
N LYS A 55 -32.92 -7.68 -17.48
CA LYS A 55 -31.70 -7.19 -16.81
C LYS A 55 -31.91 -5.74 -16.37
N LYS A 56 -31.49 -5.37 -15.16
CA LYS A 56 -31.57 -3.98 -14.65
C LYS A 56 -30.51 -3.10 -15.32
N ILE A 57 -30.88 -1.88 -15.70
CA ILE A 57 -29.91 -0.85 -16.15
C ILE A 57 -29.00 -0.50 -14.95
N VAL A 58 -27.69 -0.73 -15.09
CA VAL A 58 -26.69 -0.45 -14.04
C VAL A 58 -26.16 0.97 -14.23
N THR A 59 -25.90 1.68 -13.13
CA THR A 59 -25.26 3.00 -13.19
C THR A 59 -23.88 2.88 -13.84
N PRO A 60 -23.50 3.81 -14.75
CA PRO A 60 -22.15 3.84 -15.31
C PRO A 60 -21.08 3.72 -14.22
N GLY A 61 -20.10 2.84 -14.44
CA GLY A 61 -19.01 2.55 -13.48
C GLY A 61 -19.30 1.49 -12.43
N LYS A 62 -20.57 1.19 -12.12
CA LYS A 62 -20.95 0.16 -11.13
C LYS A 62 -20.92 -1.28 -11.66
N SER A 63 -20.58 -1.46 -12.94
CA SER A 63 -20.37 -2.78 -13.57
C SER A 63 -18.88 -3.06 -13.85
N ARG A 64 -17.96 -2.26 -13.31
CA ARG A 64 -16.53 -2.51 -13.52
C ARG A 64 -16.17 -3.87 -12.91
N PRO A 65 -15.59 -4.81 -13.68
CA PRO A 65 -15.14 -6.07 -13.12
C PRO A 65 -14.09 -5.77 -12.05
N HIS A 66 -14.33 -6.27 -10.83
CA HIS A 66 -13.31 -6.25 -9.79
C HIS A 66 -12.34 -7.40 -10.03
N PRO A 67 -11.03 -7.21 -9.79
CA PRO A 67 -10.08 -8.30 -9.87
C PRO A 67 -10.52 -9.41 -8.92
N LYS A 68 -10.50 -10.66 -9.41
CA LYS A 68 -10.86 -11.83 -8.60
C LYS A 68 -9.91 -11.92 -7.41
N LYS A 69 -10.45 -12.23 -6.23
CA LYS A 69 -9.64 -12.55 -5.06
C LYS A 69 -8.78 -13.77 -5.41
N PHE A 70 -7.51 -13.76 -5.01
CA PHE A 70 -6.64 -14.93 -5.12
C PHE A 70 -7.29 -16.06 -4.30
N ASP A 71 -7.59 -17.17 -4.97
CA ASP A 71 -8.21 -18.33 -4.35
C ASP A 71 -7.11 -19.17 -3.70
N LEU A 72 -7.23 -19.40 -2.40
CA LEU A 72 -6.31 -20.20 -1.61
C LEU A 72 -7.14 -21.28 -0.95
N ASP A 73 -6.79 -22.53 -1.24
CA ASP A 73 -7.48 -23.66 -0.64
C ASP A 73 -6.94 -23.93 0.77
N GLY A 74 -7.66 -24.73 1.57
CA GLY A 74 -7.23 -25.13 2.90
C GLY A 74 -5.83 -25.75 2.94
N PHE A 75 -5.43 -26.44 1.86
CA PHE A 75 -4.08 -26.97 1.68
C PHE A 75 -3.02 -25.85 1.63
N ASP A 76 -3.24 -24.82 0.80
CA ASP A 76 -2.30 -23.71 0.66
C ASP A 76 -2.17 -22.94 1.98
N LEU A 77 -3.28 -22.77 2.71
CA LEU A 77 -3.26 -22.13 4.02
C LEU A 77 -2.43 -22.93 5.04
N CYS A 78 -2.51 -24.26 4.99
CA CYS A 78 -1.69 -25.14 5.83
C CYS A 78 -0.20 -25.03 5.48
N ALA A 79 0.12 -25.06 4.19
CA ALA A 79 1.49 -24.89 3.71
C ALA A 79 2.08 -23.54 4.12
N ILE A 80 1.29 -22.45 4.07
CA ILE A 80 1.70 -21.12 4.54
C ILE A 80 2.02 -21.16 6.04
N ARG A 81 1.17 -21.75 6.88
CA ARG A 81 1.43 -21.87 8.34
C ARG A 81 2.70 -22.67 8.62
N GLN A 82 2.85 -23.81 7.96
CA GLN A 82 4.04 -24.65 8.12
C GLN A 82 5.31 -23.90 7.71
N LYS A 83 5.25 -23.14 6.61
CA LYS A 83 6.39 -22.34 6.17
C LYS A 83 6.75 -21.26 7.18
N ILE A 84 5.77 -20.56 7.75
CA ILE A 84 6.00 -19.58 8.82
C ILE A 84 6.68 -20.24 10.02
N HIS A 85 6.17 -21.38 10.47
CA HIS A 85 6.78 -22.11 11.58
C HIS A 85 8.22 -22.55 11.27
N SER A 86 8.50 -22.96 10.03
CA SER A 86 9.87 -23.30 9.61
C SER A 86 10.86 -22.13 9.71
N PHE A 87 10.41 -20.88 9.53
CA PHE A 87 11.27 -19.71 9.73
C PHE A 87 11.70 -19.54 11.19
N TYR A 88 10.79 -19.76 12.13
CA TYR A 88 11.10 -19.68 13.56
C TYR A 88 11.95 -20.86 14.03
N VAL A 89 11.58 -22.10 13.65
CA VAL A 89 12.24 -23.32 14.18
C VAL A 89 13.55 -23.64 13.48
N VAL A 90 13.58 -23.59 12.15
CA VAL A 90 14.73 -24.05 11.36
C VAL A 90 15.70 -22.90 11.09
N HIS A 91 15.16 -21.75 10.68
CA HIS A 91 15.99 -20.61 10.28
C HIS A 91 16.34 -19.67 11.44
N LYS A 92 15.63 -19.74 12.58
CA LYS A 92 15.78 -18.83 13.74
C LYS A 92 15.74 -17.34 13.37
N GLU A 93 15.01 -17.03 12.30
CA GLU A 93 14.88 -15.69 11.77
C GLU A 93 13.42 -15.27 11.76
N LEU A 94 13.16 -13.98 12.02
CA LEU A 94 11.83 -13.42 11.88
C LEU A 94 11.41 -13.42 10.39
N PRO A 95 10.28 -14.08 10.04
CA PRO A 95 9.79 -14.09 8.67
C PRO A 95 9.30 -12.69 8.29
N THR A 96 10.19 -11.89 7.69
CA THR A 96 9.77 -10.65 7.03
C THR A 96 8.86 -11.00 5.85
N LEU A 97 7.83 -10.18 5.63
CA LEU A 97 6.83 -10.40 4.57
C LEU A 97 7.46 -10.61 3.18
N ALA A 98 8.60 -9.96 2.89
CA ALA A 98 9.33 -10.11 1.65
C ALA A 98 10.01 -11.48 1.52
N LYS A 99 10.71 -11.94 2.58
CA LYS A 99 11.35 -13.26 2.65
C LYS A 99 10.30 -14.37 2.58
N LEU A 100 9.22 -14.22 3.35
CA LEU A 100 8.11 -15.18 3.34
C LEU A 100 7.46 -15.26 1.95
N ARG A 101 7.24 -14.12 1.27
CA ARG A 101 6.72 -14.14 -0.11
C ARG A 101 7.65 -14.86 -1.08
N ALA A 102 8.97 -14.64 -0.98
CA ALA A 102 9.94 -15.32 -1.84
C ALA A 102 9.87 -16.85 -1.64
N ALA A 103 9.91 -17.29 -0.39
CA ALA A 103 9.85 -18.71 -0.04
C ALA A 103 8.50 -19.36 -0.42
N LEU A 104 7.37 -18.67 -0.25
CA LEU A 104 6.06 -19.16 -0.67
C LEU A 104 5.90 -19.20 -2.19
N ARG A 105 6.62 -18.36 -2.93
CA ARG A 105 6.61 -18.41 -4.39
C ARG A 105 7.32 -19.66 -4.92
N GLU A 106 8.32 -20.15 -4.20
CA GLU A 106 9.05 -21.38 -4.55
C GLU A 106 8.24 -22.63 -4.23
N ASP A 107 7.68 -22.73 -3.01
CA ASP A 107 7.06 -23.97 -2.54
C ASP A 107 5.62 -24.17 -3.04
N ILE A 108 4.82 -23.10 -3.08
CA ILE A 108 3.38 -23.16 -3.42
C ILE A 108 3.01 -22.35 -4.66
N ASN A 109 4.02 -21.87 -5.41
CA ASN A 109 3.84 -21.01 -6.58
C ASN A 109 2.95 -19.79 -6.30
N PHE A 110 3.08 -19.19 -5.12
CA PHE A 110 2.26 -18.06 -4.69
C PHE A 110 2.43 -16.86 -5.63
N GLN A 111 1.36 -16.49 -6.35
CA GLN A 111 1.33 -15.36 -7.29
C GLN A 111 0.85 -14.04 -6.63
N GLY A 112 0.52 -14.07 -5.33
CA GLY A 112 0.02 -12.90 -4.62
C GLY A 112 1.09 -11.85 -4.35
N ASN A 113 0.67 -10.58 -4.28
CA ASN A 113 1.55 -9.50 -3.83
C ASN A 113 1.69 -9.51 -2.29
N ILE A 114 2.65 -8.74 -1.76
CA ILE A 114 2.92 -8.59 -0.31
C ILE A 114 1.65 -8.18 0.45
N THR A 115 0.86 -7.26 -0.10
CA THR A 115 -0.41 -6.81 0.53
C THR A 115 -1.45 -7.93 0.59
N THR A 116 -1.51 -8.77 -0.45
CA THR A 116 -2.37 -9.95 -0.47
C THR A 116 -1.93 -10.94 0.60
N LEU A 117 -0.62 -11.23 0.68
CA LEU A 117 -0.03 -12.10 1.70
C LEU A 117 -0.35 -11.60 3.10
N HIS A 118 -0.11 -10.32 3.40
CA HIS A 118 -0.44 -9.72 4.69
C HIS A 118 -1.92 -9.91 5.05
N ARG A 119 -2.84 -9.70 4.09
CA ARG A 119 -4.28 -9.87 4.31
C ARG A 119 -4.67 -11.33 4.56
N ILE A 120 -3.94 -12.28 3.98
CA ILE A 120 -4.13 -13.72 4.21
C ILE A 120 -3.61 -14.10 5.60
N LEU A 121 -2.43 -13.63 5.98
CA LEU A 121 -1.82 -13.90 7.28
C LEU A 121 -2.71 -13.43 8.43
N ASN A 122 -3.29 -12.22 8.31
CA ASN A 122 -4.25 -11.71 9.28
C ASN A 122 -5.56 -12.51 9.29
N ARG A 123 -5.98 -13.07 8.15
CA ARG A 123 -7.20 -13.89 8.07
C ARG A 123 -7.05 -15.24 8.77
N ILE A 124 -5.86 -15.83 8.72
CA ILE A 124 -5.58 -17.16 9.29
C ILE A 124 -4.98 -17.09 10.69
N GLU A 125 -4.88 -15.88 11.27
CA GLU A 125 -4.28 -15.59 12.59
C GLU A 125 -2.90 -16.26 12.75
N ALA A 126 -2.14 -16.35 11.66
CA ALA A 126 -0.89 -17.13 11.62
C ALA A 126 0.13 -16.66 12.68
N PHE A 127 0.12 -15.36 12.98
CA PHE A 127 1.00 -14.79 13.99
C PHE A 127 0.48 -15.00 15.42
N GLU A 128 -0.83 -15.19 15.61
CA GLU A 128 -1.40 -15.50 16.93
C GLU A 128 -1.16 -16.96 17.32
N SER A 129 -0.94 -17.84 16.33
CA SER A 129 -0.55 -19.23 16.57
C SER A 129 0.92 -19.43 16.95
N ILE A 130 1.72 -18.37 17.01
CA ILE A 130 3.12 -18.44 17.46
C ILE A 130 3.13 -18.61 18.97
N THR A 131 3.81 -19.64 19.46
CA THR A 131 3.81 -19.98 20.88
C THR A 131 4.81 -19.14 21.66
N ALA A 132 4.63 -19.05 22.98
CA ALA A 132 5.60 -18.40 23.86
C ALA A 132 6.98 -19.07 23.78
N GLU A 133 7.02 -20.39 23.52
CA GLU A 133 8.27 -21.14 23.33
C GLU A 133 9.02 -20.67 22.08
N ASP A 134 8.31 -20.51 20.95
CA ASP A 134 8.88 -19.96 19.71
C ASP A 134 9.46 -18.54 19.94
N TRP A 135 8.80 -17.73 20.78
CA TRP A 135 9.30 -16.40 21.17
C TRP A 135 10.56 -16.47 22.05
N THR A 136 10.59 -17.37 23.03
CA THR A 136 11.78 -17.54 23.89
C THR A 136 13.00 -18.01 23.12
N ALA A 137 12.83 -18.92 22.15
CA ALA A 137 13.91 -19.36 21.27
C ALA A 137 14.51 -18.18 20.49
N GLN A 138 13.67 -17.23 20.04
CA GLN A 138 14.15 -16.03 19.37
C GLN A 138 14.89 -15.08 20.32
N CYS A 139 14.36 -14.86 21.53
CA CYS A 139 15.02 -14.01 22.54
C CYS A 139 16.43 -14.53 22.86
N THR A 140 16.57 -15.85 23.08
CA THR A 140 17.88 -16.46 23.34
C THR A 140 18.85 -16.35 22.17
N HIS A 141 18.36 -16.34 20.92
CA HIS A 141 19.22 -16.15 19.76
C HIS A 141 19.75 -14.71 19.65
N VAL A 142 18.90 -13.72 19.90
CA VAL A 142 19.30 -12.30 19.93
C VAL A 142 20.29 -12.04 21.05
N GLU A 143 20.04 -12.56 22.25
CA GLU A 143 20.98 -12.48 23.38
C GLU A 143 22.36 -13.06 23.01
N HIS A 144 22.39 -14.23 22.36
CA HIS A 144 23.66 -14.83 21.91
C HIS A 144 24.39 -13.99 20.86
N LEU A 145 23.66 -13.40 19.91
CA LEU A 145 24.25 -12.50 18.92
C LEU A 145 24.82 -11.24 19.60
N GLU A 146 24.07 -10.64 20.53
CA GLU A 146 24.53 -9.47 21.29
C GLU A 146 25.77 -9.79 22.14
N GLU A 147 25.82 -10.96 22.78
CA GLU A 147 27.01 -11.44 23.49
C GLU A 147 28.22 -11.60 22.55
N GLU A 148 28.01 -12.13 21.34
CA GLU A 148 29.06 -12.27 20.34
C GLU A 148 29.56 -10.90 19.86
N TYR A 149 28.66 -9.96 19.58
CA TYR A 149 29.02 -8.59 19.24
C TYR A 149 29.78 -7.90 20.36
N LEU A 150 29.32 -8.02 21.61
CA LEU A 150 29.98 -7.44 22.78
C LEU A 150 31.40 -8.01 22.98
N LYS A 151 31.57 -9.32 22.76
CA LYS A 151 32.87 -9.98 22.84
C LYS A 151 33.82 -9.53 21.72
N ASN A 152 33.29 -9.29 20.52
CA ASN A 152 34.06 -8.78 19.39
C ASN A 152 34.41 -7.29 19.54
N ASP A 153 33.55 -6.50 20.17
CA ASP A 153 33.78 -5.06 20.41
C ASP A 153 34.90 -4.82 21.43
N GLY A 154 35.04 -5.70 22.44
CA GLY A 154 36.16 -5.67 23.39
C GLY A 154 37.55 -5.85 22.75
N LEU A 155 37.65 -6.37 21.51
CA LEU A 155 38.91 -6.48 20.76
C LEU A 155 39.23 -5.21 19.96
N MET A 156 38.25 -4.33 19.71
CA MET A 156 38.44 -3.09 18.97
C MET A 156 39.01 -1.98 19.87
N ASP A 157 38.63 -1.95 21.15
CA ASP A 157 39.17 -1.01 22.14
C ASP A 157 40.68 -1.27 22.40
N GLU A 158 41.09 -2.54 22.51
CA GLU A 158 42.50 -2.91 22.72
C GLU A 158 43.40 -2.64 21.49
N GLU A 159 42.84 -2.67 20.28
CA GLU A 159 43.55 -2.29 19.05
C GLU A 159 43.60 -0.76 18.89
N MET A 160 42.57 -0.03 19.34
CA MET A 160 42.53 1.42 19.32
C MET A 160 43.58 2.03 20.27
N ASP A 161 43.83 1.40 21.42
CA ASP A 161 44.87 1.81 22.38
C ASP A 161 46.31 1.55 21.90
N ARG A 162 46.53 0.67 20.91
CA ARG A 162 47.86 0.47 20.29
C ARG A 162 48.27 1.59 19.33
N ILE A 163 47.31 2.42 18.88
CA ILE A 163 47.54 3.53 17.95
C ILE A 163 47.68 4.87 18.71
N ILE A 164 48.21 4.85 19.94
CA ILE A 164 48.65 6.09 20.60
C ILE A 164 49.98 6.52 19.97
N ILE A 165 49.89 7.29 18.87
CA ILE A 165 51.05 7.98 18.30
C ILE A 165 51.46 9.07 19.29
N SER A 166 52.56 8.83 20.01
CA SER A 166 53.17 9.84 20.89
C SER A 166 53.76 10.96 20.04
N THR A 167 52.97 11.99 19.73
CA THR A 167 53.46 13.25 19.14
C THR A 167 53.88 14.20 20.26
N ALA A 168 55.10 14.00 20.77
CA ALA A 168 55.74 14.96 21.65
C ALA A 168 57.01 15.53 20.99
N SER A 169 56.87 16.78 20.54
CA SER A 169 57.90 17.81 20.27
C SER A 169 58.88 17.58 19.10
N ASP A 170 59.17 18.52 18.19
CA ASP A 170 58.93 19.98 18.13
C ASP A 170 59.19 20.51 16.69
N THR A 171 58.65 21.70 16.40
CA THR A 171 59.19 22.80 15.54
C THR A 171 59.01 22.85 14.01
N GLU A 172 58.27 23.90 13.63
CA GLU A 172 58.44 24.93 12.57
C GLU A 172 58.07 24.69 11.08
N THR A 173 56.99 25.37 10.70
CA THR A 173 56.71 26.20 9.50
C THR A 173 57.38 25.86 8.16
N GLU A 174 56.55 25.56 7.14
CA GLU A 174 56.54 26.27 5.83
C GLU A 174 55.14 26.19 5.19
N SER A 175 54.73 27.30 4.56
CA SER A 175 53.48 27.47 3.80
C SER A 175 53.51 26.72 2.46
N ASP A 176 52.36 26.24 1.96
CA ASP A 176 51.78 26.85 0.75
C ASP A 176 50.38 26.33 0.33
N SER A 177 49.54 27.32 0.05
CA SER A 177 48.51 27.39 -0.98
C SER A 177 47.16 26.64 -0.85
N VAL A 178 46.14 27.42 -1.23
CA VAL A 178 44.69 27.25 -1.20
C VAL A 178 44.13 26.18 -2.14
N SER A 179 42.97 25.60 -1.77
CA SER A 179 41.76 25.66 -2.61
C SER A 179 40.51 25.22 -1.84
N ILE A 180 39.52 26.11 -1.88
CA ILE A 180 38.16 25.93 -1.38
C ILE A 180 37.44 24.95 -2.32
N HIS A 181 36.81 23.92 -1.77
CA HIS A 181 35.60 23.36 -2.38
C HIS A 181 34.52 23.27 -1.31
N SER A 182 33.67 24.29 -1.27
CA SER A 182 32.34 24.20 -0.67
C SER A 182 31.54 23.18 -1.46
N SER A 183 31.09 22.13 -0.78
CA SER A 183 29.81 21.52 -1.08
C SER A 183 28.99 21.48 0.20
N ASP A 184 28.11 22.46 0.24
CA ASP A 184 26.98 22.59 1.14
C ASP A 184 26.01 21.42 0.95
N SER A 185 25.59 20.82 2.04
CA SER A 185 24.40 19.98 2.11
C SER A 185 23.91 19.99 3.55
N ASP A 186 23.14 21.03 3.84
CA ASP A 186 22.16 21.11 4.92
C ASP A 186 21.45 19.76 5.15
N VAL A 187 21.69 19.14 6.30
CA VAL A 187 20.73 18.21 6.91
C VAL A 187 20.05 18.97 8.05
N PRO A 188 18.74 19.22 7.98
CA PRO A 188 18.06 20.01 8.99
C PRO A 188 17.96 19.23 10.30
N MET A 189 18.48 19.82 11.39
CA MET A 189 18.06 19.48 12.74
C MET A 189 16.60 19.93 12.95
N ALA A 190 15.71 18.96 13.16
CA ALA A 190 14.43 19.14 13.85
C ALA A 190 14.21 17.85 14.68
N ALA A 191 14.39 17.89 16.00
CA ALA A 191 13.47 18.40 17.02
C ALA A 191 12.65 17.24 17.64
N ASP A 192 13.03 16.93 18.88
CA ASP A 192 12.25 16.39 19.99
C ASP A 192 11.03 15.51 19.71
N HIS A 193 11.09 14.26 20.19
CA HIS A 193 9.96 13.67 20.91
C HIS A 193 10.42 12.71 22.03
N ASN A 194 10.65 13.31 23.20
CA ASN A 194 10.37 12.82 24.55
C ASN A 194 9.73 11.41 24.66
N TYR A 195 10.53 10.40 25.01
CA TYR A 195 10.01 9.12 25.54
C TYR A 195 9.76 9.26 27.05
N SER A 196 8.55 9.70 27.41
CA SER A 196 8.02 9.50 28.76
C SER A 196 7.58 8.04 28.92
N ILE A 197 8.37 7.27 29.68
CA ILE A 197 7.92 5.99 30.24
C ILE A 197 7.03 6.31 31.45
N LYS A 198 5.73 6.00 31.35
CA LYS A 198 4.85 5.93 32.51
C LYS A 198 5.01 4.56 33.16
N LEU A 199 5.40 4.56 34.44
CA LEU A 199 5.16 3.48 35.40
C LEU A 199 3.66 3.37 35.69
#